data_AF-A0AAU6VIJ1-F1
#
_entry.id   AF-A0AAU6VIJ1-F1
#
_cell.length_a   1.000
_cell.length_b   1.000
_cell.length_c   1.000
_cell.angle_alpha   90.00
_cell.angle_beta   90.00
_cell.angle_gamma   90.00
#
_symmetry.space_group_name_H-M   'P 1'
#
loop_
_entity.id
_entity.type
_entity.pdbx_description
1 polymer ?
#
loop_
_entity_poly.entity_id
_entity_poly.type
_entity_poly.pdbx_seq_one_letter_code
_entity_poly.pdbx_strand_id
1 'polypeptide(L)'
;MKKNIVMIIAGLLLLSGCATPYQTEKNFWSFGKGFDVQALAQDTWQISFIGNDYTDRAIARKYILRKSAELASQAGYAYFTLLDEDINVDSVAKNQISQAENKQKWLYSTTQITSETTIMAISKGLHQPSDAYKMVYESQFILNSINVEQ
;
A
#
# COMPACT_ATOMS: atom_id res chain seq x y z
N MET A 1 53.08 -3.63 0.32
CA MET A 1 52.03 -3.19 1.28
C MET A 1 50.78 -2.60 0.62
N LYS A 2 50.72 -2.39 -0.71
CA LYS A 2 49.54 -1.81 -1.41
C LYS A 2 48.44 -2.84 -1.79
N LYS A 3 48.77 -4.14 -1.74
CA LYS A 3 47.90 -5.24 -2.22
C LYS A 3 46.78 -5.60 -1.23
N ASN A 4 46.93 -5.22 0.05
CA ASN A 4 45.99 -5.58 1.13
C ASN A 4 44.85 -4.55 1.28
N ILE A 5 45.03 -3.32 0.78
CA ILE A 5 44.00 -2.27 0.79
C ILE A 5 42.89 -2.59 -0.22
N VAL A 6 43.23 -3.22 -1.35
CA VAL A 6 42.27 -3.59 -2.39
C VAL A 6 41.27 -4.65 -1.91
N MET A 7 41.69 -5.58 -1.05
CA MET A 7 40.78 -6.60 -0.49
C MET A 7 39.78 -6.02 0.53
N ILE A 8 40.12 -4.94 1.23
CA ILE A 8 39.21 -4.33 2.24
C ILE A 8 38.14 -3.49 1.55
N ILE A 9 38.47 -2.81 0.44
CA ILE A 9 37.50 -2.00 -0.33
C ILE A 9 36.48 -2.90 -1.06
N ALA A 10 36.88 -4.10 -1.50
CA ALA A 10 35.98 -5.05 -2.15
C ALA A 10 34.91 -5.64 -1.20
N GLY A 11 35.16 -5.64 0.12
CA GLY A 11 34.20 -6.14 1.11
C GLY A 11 33.06 -5.17 1.44
N LEU A 12 33.28 -3.85 1.33
CA LEU A 12 32.27 -2.85 1.69
C LEU A 12 31.12 -2.73 0.67
N LEU A 13 31.33 -3.14 -0.58
CA LEU A 13 30.30 -3.10 -1.63
C LEU A 13 29.23 -4.19 -1.51
N LEU A 14 29.41 -5.17 -0.60
CA LEU A 14 28.44 -6.24 -0.37
C LEU A 14 27.46 -5.94 0.77
N LEU A 15 27.61 -4.81 1.47
CA LEU A 15 26.68 -4.35 2.52
C LEU A 15 25.72 -3.25 2.07
N SER A 16 25.63 -2.95 0.77
CA SER A 16 24.43 -2.32 0.22
C SER A 16 23.29 -3.31 0.35
N GLY A 17 22.69 -3.35 1.54
CA GLY A 17 21.43 -4.02 1.79
C GLY A 17 20.48 -3.64 0.69
N CYS A 18 19.82 -4.65 0.11
CA CYS A 18 18.70 -4.42 -0.77
C CYS A 18 17.65 -3.72 0.10
N ALA A 19 17.63 -2.38 0.06
CA ALA A 19 16.46 -1.63 0.41
C ALA A 19 15.43 -2.00 -0.65
N THR A 20 14.82 -3.17 -0.48
CA THR A 20 13.65 -3.56 -1.25
C THR A 20 12.62 -2.48 -0.93
N PRO A 21 12.24 -1.61 -1.89
CA PRO A 21 11.14 -0.70 -1.64
C PRO A 21 9.98 -1.58 -1.19
N TYR A 22 9.42 -1.30 -0.02
CA TYR A 22 8.34 -2.10 0.53
C TYR A 22 7.13 -1.91 -0.39
N GLN A 23 7.00 -2.83 -1.35
CA GLN A 23 5.89 -2.87 -2.28
C GLN A 23 4.71 -3.38 -1.47
N THR A 24 3.94 -2.44 -0.91
CA THR A 24 2.59 -2.69 -0.40
C THR A 24 1.62 -3.16 -1.49
N GLU A 25 2.09 -3.57 -2.67
CA GLU A 25 1.24 -4.19 -3.69
C GLU A 25 0.68 -5.52 -3.17
N LYS A 26 -0.54 -5.86 -3.60
CA LYS A 26 -1.17 -7.14 -3.26
C LYS A 26 -0.31 -8.29 -3.79
N ASN A 27 0.39 -8.96 -2.89
CA ASN A 27 1.20 -10.12 -3.20
C ASN A 27 0.59 -11.36 -2.53
N PHE A 28 0.93 -12.55 -3.01
CA PHE A 28 0.56 -13.82 -2.36
C PHE A 28 0.94 -13.83 -0.86
N TRP A 29 2.07 -13.21 -0.52
CA TRP A 29 2.58 -13.07 0.85
C TRP A 29 1.91 -11.97 1.68
N SER A 30 1.15 -11.07 1.06
CA SER A 30 0.43 -10.00 1.76
C SER A 30 -0.94 -10.47 2.29
N PHE A 31 -1.31 -11.74 2.09
CA PHE A 31 -2.62 -12.29 2.47
C PHE A 31 -3.81 -11.46 1.95
N GLY A 32 -3.68 -10.89 0.74
CA GLY A 32 -4.70 -10.03 0.11
C GLY A 32 -4.74 -8.58 0.62
N LYS A 33 -3.85 -8.19 1.54
CA LYS A 33 -3.72 -6.82 2.05
C LYS A 33 -2.78 -5.98 1.19
N GLY A 34 -2.88 -4.66 1.32
CA GLY A 34 -2.08 -3.69 0.59
C GLY A 34 -2.84 -2.98 -0.54
N PHE A 35 -2.10 -2.25 -1.36
CA PHE A 35 -2.56 -1.51 -2.52
C PHE A 35 -2.82 -2.41 -3.73
N ASP A 36 -3.83 -2.00 -4.46
CA ASP A 36 -4.20 -2.50 -5.77
C ASP A 36 -4.52 -1.29 -6.63
N VAL A 37 -3.79 -1.11 -7.73
CA VAL A 37 -3.88 0.07 -8.58
C VAL A 37 -4.23 -0.36 -9.98
N GLN A 38 -5.32 0.18 -10.50
CA GLN A 38 -5.75 -0.03 -11.87
C GLN A 38 -5.82 1.30 -12.61
N ALA A 39 -5.11 1.41 -13.73
CA ALA A 39 -5.25 2.56 -14.62
C ALA A 39 -6.62 2.49 -15.32
N LEU A 40 -7.41 3.55 -15.18
CA LEU A 40 -8.68 3.72 -15.89
C LEU A 40 -8.51 4.60 -17.15
N ALA A 41 -7.57 5.54 -17.09
CA ALA A 41 -7.14 6.39 -18.19
C ALA A 41 -5.67 6.80 -18.00
N GLN A 42 -5.12 7.58 -18.94
CA GLN A 42 -3.73 8.07 -18.85
C GLN A 42 -3.50 9.00 -17.65
N ASP A 43 -4.55 9.69 -17.21
CA ASP A 43 -4.54 10.63 -16.09
C ASP A 43 -5.35 10.14 -14.89
N THR A 44 -5.92 8.93 -14.94
CA THR A 44 -6.92 8.48 -13.96
C THR A 44 -6.66 7.05 -13.50
N TRP A 45 -6.68 6.84 -12.19
CA TRP A 45 -6.40 5.55 -11.55
C TRP A 45 -7.44 5.21 -10.48
N GLN A 46 -7.88 3.96 -10.46
CA GLN A 46 -8.57 3.39 -9.32
C GLN A 46 -7.53 2.81 -8.36
N ILE A 47 -7.59 3.21 -7.10
CA ILE A 47 -6.66 2.81 -6.06
C ILE A 47 -7.50 2.17 -4.96
N SER A 48 -7.22 0.90 -4.67
CA SER A 48 -7.81 0.20 -3.54
C SER A 48 -6.73 -0.14 -2.54
N PHE A 49 -7.02 -0.04 -1.25
CA PHE A 49 -6.12 -0.43 -0.18
C PHE A 49 -6.88 -1.23 0.88
N ILE A 50 -6.34 -2.38 1.25
CA ILE A 50 -6.87 -3.22 2.32
C ILE A 50 -5.88 -3.22 3.48
N GLY A 51 -6.29 -2.63 4.60
CA GLY A 51 -5.55 -2.54 5.84
C GLY A 51 -5.66 -3.80 6.71
N ASN A 52 -4.81 -3.87 7.73
CA ASN A 52 -4.94 -4.81 8.83
C ASN A 52 -5.76 -4.20 9.98
N ASP A 53 -5.95 -4.96 11.05
CA ASP A 53 -6.70 -4.58 12.25
C ASP A 53 -6.12 -3.34 12.98
N TYR A 54 -4.88 -2.93 12.66
CA TYR A 54 -4.23 -1.74 13.18
C TYR A 54 -4.40 -0.50 12.30
N THR A 55 -5.00 -0.66 11.12
CA THR A 55 -5.19 0.42 10.17
C THR A 55 -6.55 1.08 10.37
N ASP A 56 -6.55 2.24 11.02
CA ASP A 56 -7.76 3.05 11.14
C ASP A 56 -8.13 3.74 9.80
N ARG A 57 -9.34 4.31 9.73
CA ARG A 57 -9.84 5.00 8.54
C ARG A 57 -8.99 6.22 8.16
N ALA A 58 -8.42 6.93 9.12
CA ALA A 58 -7.63 8.13 8.86
C ALA A 58 -6.27 7.77 8.26
N ILE A 59 -5.65 6.69 8.74
CA ILE A 59 -4.41 6.10 8.23
C ILE A 59 -4.67 5.53 6.82
N ALA A 60 -5.75 4.79 6.61
CA ALA A 60 -6.14 4.28 5.29
C ALA A 60 -6.30 5.41 4.27
N ARG A 61 -6.93 6.52 4.67
CA ARG A 61 -7.04 7.71 3.82
C ARG A 61 -5.70 8.36 3.52
N LYS A 62 -4.80 8.46 4.50
CA LYS A 62 -3.42 8.96 4.28
C LYS A 62 -2.67 8.09 3.26
N TYR A 63 -2.82 6.77 3.34
CA TYR A 63 -2.25 5.83 2.37
C TYR A 63 -2.75 6.11 0.95
N ILE A 64 -4.06 6.28 0.75
CA ILE A 64 -4.63 6.63 -0.56
C ILE A 64 -4.14 7.97 -1.08
N LEU A 65 -4.13 9.01 -0.24
CA LEU A 65 -3.64 10.34 -0.64
C LEU A 65 -2.17 10.29 -1.06
N ARG A 66 -1.33 9.63 -0.28
CA ARG A 66 0.08 9.46 -0.62
C ARG A 66 0.26 8.67 -1.92
N LYS A 67 -0.46 7.54 -2.07
CA LYS A 67 -0.36 6.72 -3.29
C LYS A 67 -0.84 7.46 -4.53
N SER A 68 -1.90 8.27 -4.39
CA SER A 68 -2.39 9.15 -5.45
C SER A 68 -1.34 10.16 -5.87
N ALA A 69 -0.65 10.78 -4.91
CA ALA A 69 0.44 11.72 -5.17
C ALA A 69 1.65 11.03 -5.84
N GLU A 70 1.99 9.80 -5.44
CA GLU A 70 3.04 9.00 -6.07
C GLU A 70 2.72 8.74 -7.55
N LEU A 71 1.51 8.26 -7.85
CA LEU A 71 1.08 7.97 -9.22
C LEU A 71 1.02 9.24 -10.08
N ALA A 72 0.43 10.31 -9.55
CA ALA A 72 0.36 11.59 -10.25
C ALA A 72 1.75 12.13 -10.56
N SER A 73 2.66 12.14 -9.57
CA SER A 73 4.03 12.61 -9.76
C SER A 73 4.82 11.74 -10.73
N GLN A 74 4.66 10.42 -10.70
CA GLN A 74 5.35 9.50 -11.63
C GLN A 74 4.86 9.69 -13.07
N ALA A 75 3.57 10.03 -13.25
CA ALA A 75 2.98 10.30 -14.56
C ALA A 75 3.16 11.76 -15.03
N GLY A 76 3.86 12.61 -14.27
CA GLY A 76 4.18 14.00 -14.66
C GLY A 76 3.14 15.06 -14.27
N TYR A 77 2.17 14.73 -13.42
CA TYR A 77 1.15 15.66 -12.94
C TYR A 77 1.55 16.31 -11.61
N ALA A 78 1.59 17.63 -11.59
CA ALA A 78 1.94 18.42 -10.41
C ALA A 78 0.81 18.43 -9.35
N TYR A 79 -0.43 18.18 -9.78
CA TYR A 79 -1.60 18.17 -8.93
C TYR A 79 -2.40 16.88 -9.14
N PHE A 80 -3.26 16.56 -8.18
CA PHE A 80 -4.26 15.50 -8.33
C PHE A 80 -5.52 15.81 -7.55
N THR A 81 -6.59 15.09 -7.85
CA THR A 81 -7.86 15.15 -7.12
C THR A 81 -8.40 13.74 -6.91
N LEU A 82 -9.21 13.56 -5.87
CA LEU A 82 -9.99 12.34 -5.68
C LEU A 82 -11.41 12.61 -6.17
N LEU A 83 -11.81 11.89 -7.23
CA LEU A 83 -13.14 11.97 -7.82
C LEU A 83 -14.17 11.22 -6.98
N ASP A 84 -13.74 10.11 -6.39
CA ASP A 84 -14.54 9.27 -5.51
C ASP A 84 -13.65 8.67 -4.41
N GLU A 85 -14.23 8.47 -3.23
CA GLU A 85 -13.58 7.88 -2.05
C GLU A 85 -14.63 7.12 -1.23
N ASP A 86 -14.49 5.80 -1.16
CA ASP A 86 -15.33 4.92 -0.35
C ASP A 86 -14.46 4.20 0.69
N ILE A 87 -14.90 4.22 1.95
CA ILE A 87 -14.20 3.63 3.09
C ILE A 87 -15.15 2.70 3.83
N ASN A 88 -14.85 1.41 3.77
CA ASN A 88 -15.60 0.36 4.43
C ASN A 88 -14.73 -0.32 5.50
N VAL A 89 -15.35 -0.69 6.62
CA VAL A 89 -14.70 -1.46 7.69
C VAL A 89 -15.50 -2.74 7.85
N ASP A 90 -14.93 -3.84 7.39
CA ASP A 90 -15.60 -5.13 7.38
C ASP A 90 -14.97 -6.08 8.40
N SER A 91 -15.84 -6.79 9.12
CA SER A 91 -15.42 -7.92 9.96
C SER A 91 -15.41 -9.19 9.13
N VAL A 92 -14.22 -9.72 8.85
CA VAL A 92 -14.04 -10.93 8.04
C VAL A 92 -13.82 -12.12 8.97
N ALA A 93 -14.71 -13.12 8.91
CA ALA A 93 -14.55 -14.39 9.60
C ALA A 93 -13.71 -15.35 8.75
N LYS A 94 -12.52 -15.69 9.22
CA LYS A 94 -11.63 -16.72 8.63
C LYS A 94 -11.87 -18.04 9.35
N ASN A 95 -12.46 -19.00 8.65
CA ASN A 95 -12.67 -20.35 9.16
C ASN A 95 -11.51 -21.24 8.75
N GLN A 96 -10.89 -21.91 9.71
CA GLN A 96 -9.91 -22.96 9.48
C GLN A 96 -10.49 -24.29 9.95
N ILE A 97 -10.21 -25.35 9.19
CA ILE A 97 -10.60 -26.71 9.55
C ILE A 97 -9.30 -27.48 9.83
N SER A 98 -9.22 -28.08 11.00
CA SER A 98 -8.06 -28.83 11.46
C SER A 98 -8.49 -30.23 11.88
N GLN A 99 -7.61 -31.20 11.67
CA GLN A 99 -7.83 -32.58 12.11
C GLN A 99 -6.95 -32.88 13.30
N ALA A 100 -7.50 -33.57 14.30
CA ALA A 100 -6.70 -34.04 15.42
C ALA A 100 -5.72 -35.13 14.95
N GLU A 101 -4.46 -35.01 15.36
CA GLU A 101 -3.38 -35.94 14.98
C GLU A 101 -3.43 -37.31 15.69
N ASN A 102 -4.49 -37.60 16.44
CA ASN A 102 -4.61 -38.85 17.20
C ASN A 102 -5.20 -40.00 16.33
N LYS A 103 -5.08 -41.25 16.80
CA LYS A 103 -5.55 -42.45 16.06
C LYS A 103 -7.04 -42.43 15.72
N GLN A 104 -7.86 -41.69 16.48
CA GLN A 104 -9.25 -41.36 16.19
C GLN A 104 -9.32 -39.95 15.55
N LYS A 105 -9.37 -39.92 14.22
CA LYS A 105 -9.43 -38.67 13.43
C LYS A 105 -10.80 -38.00 13.59
N TRP A 106 -10.83 -36.89 14.31
CA TRP A 106 -11.99 -35.99 14.37
C TRP A 106 -11.60 -34.62 13.79
N LEU A 107 -12.56 -34.00 13.12
CA LEU A 107 -12.45 -32.67 12.51
C LEU A 107 -12.96 -31.62 13.49
N TYR A 108 -12.21 -30.53 13.64
CA TYR A 108 -12.68 -29.34 14.35
C TYR A 108 -12.49 -28.11 13.47
N SER A 109 -13.39 -27.14 13.61
CA SER A 109 -13.29 -25.85 12.95
C SER A 109 -12.98 -24.77 13.96
N THR A 110 -12.01 -23.92 13.64
CA THR A 110 -11.71 -22.70 14.37
C THR A 110 -12.12 -21.51 13.52
N THR A 111 -12.72 -20.50 14.14
CA THR A 111 -13.13 -19.26 13.47
C THR A 111 -12.36 -18.11 14.11
N GLN A 112 -11.63 -17.35 13.29
CA GLN A 112 -10.96 -16.12 13.70
C GLN A 112 -11.65 -14.95 13.01
N ILE A 113 -12.07 -13.94 13.76
CA ILE A 113 -12.68 -12.72 13.23
C ILE A 113 -11.60 -11.63 13.21
N THR A 114 -11.35 -11.04 12.05
CA THR A 114 -10.38 -9.95 11.86
C THR A 114 -11.14 -8.73 11.31
N SER A 115 -10.72 -7.53 11.66
CA SER A 115 -11.33 -6.29 11.13
C SER A 115 -10.45 -5.69 10.05
N GLU A 116 -10.92 -5.66 8.81
CA GLU A 116 -10.16 -5.14 7.67
C GLU A 116 -10.76 -3.81 7.22
N THR A 117 -9.96 -2.74 7.26
CA THR A 117 -10.35 -1.44 6.68
C THR A 117 -10.03 -1.46 5.19
N THR A 118 -11.06 -1.39 4.35
CA THR A 118 -10.92 -1.29 2.90
C THR A 118 -11.27 0.12 2.46
N ILE A 119 -10.38 0.74 1.70
CA ILE A 119 -10.63 2.02 1.05
C ILE A 119 -10.44 1.87 -0.45
N MET A 120 -11.36 2.44 -1.23
CA MET A 120 -11.24 2.57 -2.67
C MET A 120 -11.41 4.02 -3.06
N ALA A 121 -10.56 4.52 -3.94
CA ALA A 121 -10.67 5.87 -4.46
C ALA A 121 -10.34 5.92 -5.94
N ILE A 122 -10.97 6.86 -6.66
CA ILE A 122 -10.60 7.20 -8.02
C ILE A 122 -9.81 8.50 -7.97
N SER A 123 -8.53 8.43 -8.35
CA SER A 123 -7.62 9.57 -8.40
C SER A 123 -7.42 10.03 -9.84
N LYS A 124 -7.38 11.35 -10.04
CA LYS A 124 -7.11 11.98 -11.33
C LYS A 124 -5.97 12.99 -11.23
N GLY A 125 -4.97 12.86 -12.09
CA GLY A 125 -3.84 13.78 -12.25
C GLY A 125 -4.20 15.04 -13.03
N LEU A 126 -3.61 16.16 -12.64
CA LEU A 126 -3.84 17.48 -13.22
C LEU A 126 -2.51 18.23 -13.40
N HIS A 127 -2.32 18.87 -14.55
CA HIS A 127 -1.13 19.70 -14.79
C HIS A 127 -1.21 21.06 -14.07
N GLN A 128 -2.43 21.55 -13.85
CA GLN A 128 -2.72 22.84 -13.21
C GLN A 128 -3.87 22.64 -12.22
N PRO A 129 -3.95 23.46 -11.15
CA PRO A 129 -5.09 23.41 -10.26
C PRO A 129 -6.36 23.80 -11.02
N SER A 130 -7.48 23.15 -10.67
CA SER A 130 -8.77 23.36 -11.33
C SER A 130 -9.87 23.57 -10.32
N ASP A 131 -10.60 24.68 -10.45
CA ASP A 131 -11.74 25.02 -9.59
C ASP A 131 -12.98 24.15 -9.85
N ALA A 132 -12.94 23.32 -10.91
CA ALA A 132 -14.01 22.37 -11.19
C ALA A 132 -14.11 21.25 -10.14
N TYR A 133 -13.05 21.03 -9.36
CA TYR A 133 -13.00 20.01 -8.32
C TYR A 133 -13.01 20.65 -6.94
N LYS A 134 -13.78 20.07 -6.02
CA LYS A 134 -13.93 20.56 -4.65
C LYS A 134 -12.61 20.55 -3.87
N MET A 135 -11.72 19.60 -4.16
CA MET A 135 -10.44 19.43 -3.51
C MET A 135 -9.38 19.07 -4.55
N VAL A 136 -8.31 19.87 -4.60
CA VAL A 136 -7.14 19.63 -5.42
C VAL A 136 -5.92 19.64 -4.51
N TYR A 137 -5.07 18.63 -4.67
CA TYR A 137 -3.88 18.43 -3.87
C TYR A 137 -2.64 18.62 -4.74
N GLU A 138 -1.60 19.20 -4.17
CA GLU A 138 -0.29 19.27 -4.81
C GLU A 138 0.49 17.97 -4.55
N SER A 139 0.92 17.29 -5.61
CA SER A 139 1.54 15.97 -5.52
C SER A 139 2.79 15.99 -4.63
N GLN A 140 3.71 16.92 -4.88
CA GLN A 140 4.97 17.01 -4.13
C GLN A 140 4.76 17.42 -2.67
N PHE A 141 3.80 18.31 -2.40
CA PHE A 141 3.47 18.70 -1.03
C PHE A 141 2.96 17.50 -0.22
N ILE A 142 2.07 16.69 -0.80
CA ILE A 142 1.54 15.49 -0.13
C ILE A 142 2.64 14.46 0.13
N LEU A 143 3.53 14.21 -0.83
CA LEU A 143 4.65 13.27 -0.66
C LEU A 143 5.61 13.66 0.47
N ASN A 144 5.82 14.97 0.66
CA ASN A 144 6.71 15.51 1.68
C ASN A 144 6.05 15.67 3.06
N SER A 145 4.74 15.85 3.12
CA SER A 145 4.00 16.11 4.37
C SER A 145 3.41 14.85 5.00
N ILE A 146 3.00 13.87 4.19
CA ILE A 146 2.43 12.61 4.69
C ILE A 146 3.55 11.59 4.86
N ASN A 147 4.06 11.52 6.09
CA ASN A 147 4.80 10.37 6.58
C ASN A 147 3.79 9.32 7.03
N VAL A 148 3.62 8.29 6.21
CA VAL A 148 3.04 7.04 6.70
C VAL A 148 4.22 6.21 7.18
N GLU A 149 4.23 5.89 8.47
CA GLU A 149 5.19 4.92 9.01
C GLU A 149 5.13 3.65 8.15
N GLN A 150 6.31 3.26 7.67
CA GLN A 150 6.54 2.11 6.81
C GLN A 150 6.64 0.84 7.66
#